data_AF-A0A6G7J5N1-F1
#
_entry.id   AF-A0A6G7J5N1-F1
#
_cell.length_a   1.000
_cell.length_b   1.000
_cell.length_c   1.000
_cell.angle_alpha   90.00
_cell.angle_beta   90.00
_cell.angle_gamma   90.00
#
_symmetry.space_group_name_H-M   'P 1'
#
loop_
_entity.id
_entity.type
_entity.pdbx_description
1 polymer ?
#
loop_
_entity_poly.entity_id
_entity_poly.type
_entity_poly.pdbx_seq_one_letter_code
_entity_poly.pdbx_strand_id
1 'polypeptide(L)'
;MKLLKKLLPVMLLALLAWNCEKEETNYLEPIQVTEDSVQLKALTIDELPDFSSSIAQQTSKVGWASKSDGSDVVLDGSRVLAVTDSVGNTTYSLRMYVADTPHNVFYNVVAKQTHEGVHNEPFVLRYEVDEDYWPEYVAGPRQEKPFKGTIGVYTLEAFGLQMDQNGKMGSEPEPCLSVNAEGGNGDSGNSGGGSNGGNEGSSGSGGGGNHDPGSYYDYWNTYAPDNGGGGSGAGTEPFVEVGEGNFGGPGTDGILKAIAIMGKSADCPEENTLLPINEEDDFEEKIDDTALKPCLKNVLNDLKTLNKGVGYIVQKFAGNTPGFNWEVKDGSLGGATGSTDPPAHYNHSTGTIITTFDSQAWKQATDLSWARTMLHEGVHAYLAAEFAISRPNWIATYPQMVAEWGKLKNWNTVHHEEIARSIVNDIALSLEEYGQSKGYTLSSQFYEDMAWGGLQSTSTFNSLTPSTKNRISNVISVELTGKNLTNTPRPQKGTKAGC
;
A
#
# COMPACT_ATOMS: atom_id res chain seq x y z
N MET A 1 52.10 60.57 5.47
CA MET A 1 50.84 60.89 4.74
C MET A 1 50.91 60.84 3.21
N LYS A 2 52.09 60.95 2.55
CA LYS A 2 52.18 60.87 1.07
C LYS A 2 52.15 59.44 0.49
N LEU A 3 52.53 58.41 1.26
CA LEU A 3 52.42 57.00 0.83
C LEU A 3 50.97 56.46 0.88
N LEU A 4 50.18 56.86 1.89
CA LEU A 4 48.81 56.39 2.06
C LEU A 4 47.87 56.85 0.94
N LYS A 5 48.12 58.03 0.36
CA LYS A 5 47.35 58.56 -0.79
C LYS A 5 47.64 57.85 -2.12
N LYS A 6 48.74 57.09 -2.21
CA LYS A 6 49.07 56.29 -3.41
C LYS A 6 48.60 54.84 -3.32
N LEU A 7 48.31 54.35 -2.12
CA LEU A 7 47.78 52.99 -1.90
C LEU A 7 46.25 52.94 -1.98
N LEU A 8 45.55 54.04 -1.67
CA LEU A 8 44.08 54.11 -1.71
C LEU A 8 43.47 53.81 -3.10
N PRO A 9 44.02 54.30 -4.24
CA PRO A 9 43.46 53.98 -5.55
C PRO A 9 43.70 52.52 -5.97
N VAL A 10 44.82 51.94 -5.55
CA VAL A 10 45.19 50.54 -5.86
C VAL A 10 44.35 49.57 -5.04
N MET A 11 44.06 49.92 -3.78
CA MET A 11 43.18 49.13 -2.91
C MET A 11 41.71 49.24 -3.33
N LEU A 12 41.26 50.39 -3.85
CA LEU A 12 39.91 50.53 -4.44
C LEU A 12 39.74 49.76 -5.76
N LEU A 13 40.78 49.71 -6.61
CA LEU A 13 40.76 48.92 -7.84
C LEU A 13 40.73 47.41 -7.55
N ALA A 14 41.43 46.96 -6.51
CA ALA A 14 41.42 45.56 -6.08
C ALA A 14 40.08 45.12 -5.46
N LEU A 15 39.34 46.04 -4.83
CA LEU A 15 38.00 45.78 -4.29
C LEU A 15 36.91 45.77 -5.38
N LEU A 16 37.10 46.50 -6.49
CA LEU A 16 36.20 46.46 -7.65
C LEU A 16 36.40 45.20 -8.53
N ALA A 17 37.59 44.58 -8.48
CA ALA A 17 37.88 43.35 -9.21
C ALA A 17 37.40 42.07 -8.49
N TRP A 18 36.98 42.16 -7.23
CA TRP A 18 36.49 41.02 -6.42
C TRP A 18 34.96 40.90 -6.34
N ASN A 19 34.22 41.83 -6.97
CA ASN A 19 32.75 41.85 -6.98
C ASN A 19 32.14 41.59 -8.38
N CYS A 20 32.89 40.96 -9.29
CA CYS A 20 32.25 40.23 -10.38
C CYS A 20 31.84 38.86 -9.84
N GLU A 21 30.65 38.82 -9.23
CA GLU A 21 29.83 37.62 -9.31
C GLU A 21 29.72 37.28 -10.80
N LYS A 22 30.24 36.12 -11.21
CA LYS A 22 29.89 35.58 -12.52
C LYS A 22 28.38 35.38 -12.48
N GLU A 23 27.63 36.22 -13.19
CA GLU A 23 26.35 35.76 -13.72
C GLU A 23 26.70 34.58 -14.63
N GLU A 24 26.47 33.38 -14.12
CA GLU A 24 26.35 32.20 -14.97
C GLU A 24 25.19 32.49 -15.91
N THR A 25 25.54 32.93 -17.11
CA THR A 25 24.65 32.82 -18.25
C THR A 25 24.45 31.32 -18.45
N ASN A 26 23.37 30.80 -17.86
CA ASN A 26 22.80 29.51 -18.21
C ASN A 26 22.38 29.61 -19.68
N TYR A 27 23.32 29.33 -20.57
CA TYR A 27 22.97 28.80 -21.86
C TYR A 27 22.20 27.52 -21.56
N LEU A 28 20.91 27.50 -21.93
CA LEU A 28 20.16 26.25 -22.01
C LEU A 28 20.95 25.36 -22.98
N GLU A 29 21.75 24.45 -22.43
CA GLU A 29 22.25 23.34 -23.23
C GLU A 29 21.02 22.63 -23.80
N PRO A 30 20.99 22.30 -25.10
CA PRO A 30 19.92 21.49 -25.64
C PRO A 30 19.89 20.19 -24.83
N ILE A 31 18.74 19.94 -24.19
CA ILE A 31 18.50 18.75 -23.39
C ILE A 31 18.92 17.54 -24.23
N GLN A 32 20.01 16.89 -23.82
CA GLN A 32 20.35 15.56 -24.31
C GLN A 32 19.24 14.65 -23.79
N VAL A 33 18.29 14.32 -24.66
CA VAL A 33 17.23 13.35 -24.36
C VAL A 33 17.91 12.01 -24.13
N THR A 34 18.14 11.67 -22.86
CA THR A 34 18.46 10.31 -22.46
C THR A 34 17.17 9.52 -22.45
N GLU A 35 17.11 8.48 -23.28
CA GLU A 35 16.04 7.49 -23.27
C GLU A 35 15.82 6.97 -21.83
N ASP A 36 14.55 6.90 -21.42
CA ASP A 36 14.00 6.22 -20.23
C ASP A 36 14.37 6.73 -18.82
N SER A 37 14.05 7.98 -18.48
CA SER A 37 14.04 8.40 -17.06
C SER A 37 12.69 8.94 -16.61
N VAL A 38 11.75 8.03 -16.36
CA VAL A 38 10.57 8.35 -15.54
C VAL A 38 11.01 8.35 -14.08
N GLN A 39 10.74 9.44 -13.36
CA GLN A 39 11.06 9.58 -11.95
C GLN A 39 9.81 9.43 -11.11
N LEU A 40 9.94 8.73 -9.98
CA LEU A 40 8.84 8.46 -9.07
C LEU A 40 9.22 8.91 -7.66
N LYS A 41 8.31 9.64 -7.01
CA LYS A 41 8.54 10.21 -5.70
C LYS A 41 7.27 10.17 -4.85
N ALA A 42 7.40 9.75 -3.60
CA ALA A 42 6.38 9.95 -2.58
C ALA A 42 6.55 11.33 -1.91
N LEU A 43 5.46 12.07 -1.78
CA LEU A 43 5.35 13.42 -1.23
C LEU A 43 4.20 13.49 -0.23
N THR A 44 4.12 14.57 0.54
CA THR A 44 2.94 14.96 1.32
C THR A 44 2.20 16.11 0.64
N ILE A 45 0.92 16.30 0.96
CA ILE A 45 0.16 17.43 0.38
C ILE A 45 0.71 18.80 0.80
N ASP A 46 1.32 18.88 1.99
CA ASP A 46 1.94 20.11 2.49
C ASP A 46 3.16 20.53 1.63
N GLU A 47 3.80 19.57 0.96
CA GLU A 47 4.87 19.83 -0.02
C GLU A 47 4.33 20.27 -1.39
N LEU A 48 3.00 20.21 -1.60
CA LEU A 48 2.32 20.48 -2.87
C LEU A 48 1.16 21.50 -2.72
N PRO A 49 1.45 22.74 -2.31
CA PRO A 49 0.42 23.75 -2.03
C PRO A 49 -0.42 24.11 -3.27
N ASP A 50 0.18 24.10 -4.47
CA ASP A 50 -0.53 24.41 -5.72
C ASP A 50 -1.51 23.30 -6.09
N PHE A 51 -1.13 22.04 -5.89
CA PHE A 51 -2.01 20.90 -6.11
C PHE A 51 -3.19 20.92 -5.12
N SER A 52 -2.91 21.14 -3.83
CA SER A 52 -3.96 21.30 -2.80
C SER A 52 -4.95 22.42 -3.17
N SER A 53 -4.43 23.55 -3.64
CA SER A 53 -5.23 24.69 -4.08
C SER A 53 -6.10 24.37 -5.29
N SER A 54 -5.58 23.61 -6.27
CA SER A 54 -6.35 23.21 -7.46
C SER A 54 -7.54 22.31 -7.12
N ILE A 55 -7.38 21.39 -6.16
CA ILE A 55 -8.46 20.54 -5.64
C ILE A 55 -9.51 21.40 -4.92
N ALA A 56 -9.07 22.32 -4.05
CA ALA A 56 -9.96 23.17 -3.28
C ALA A 56 -10.79 24.13 -4.15
N GLN A 57 -10.28 24.53 -5.33
CA GLN A 57 -11.02 25.36 -6.28
C GLN A 57 -12.17 24.60 -6.97
N GLN A 58 -12.01 23.30 -7.18
CA GLN A 58 -12.98 22.46 -7.89
C GLN A 58 -14.11 21.98 -6.99
N THR A 59 -13.84 21.78 -5.70
CA THR A 59 -14.88 21.37 -4.75
C THR A 59 -14.54 21.80 -3.33
N SER A 60 -15.47 22.54 -2.72
CA SER A 60 -15.38 22.95 -1.31
C SER A 60 -15.91 21.88 -0.34
N LYS A 61 -16.44 20.77 -0.87
CA LYS A 61 -17.09 19.71 -0.08
C LYS A 61 -16.20 18.49 0.17
N VAL A 62 -15.06 18.38 -0.51
CA VAL A 62 -14.09 17.31 -0.26
C VAL A 62 -13.13 17.75 0.84
N GLY A 63 -13.10 17.00 1.94
CA GLY A 63 -12.27 17.30 3.11
C GLY A 63 -10.88 16.66 3.02
N TRP A 64 -9.90 17.27 3.66
CA TRP A 64 -8.59 16.67 3.94
C TRP A 64 -8.66 15.97 5.30
N ALA A 65 -8.35 14.68 5.38
CA ALA A 65 -8.34 13.97 6.67
C ALA A 65 -7.36 12.79 6.68
N SER A 66 -6.74 12.54 7.84
CA SER A 66 -6.23 11.22 8.21
C SER A 66 -7.38 10.47 8.90
N LYS A 67 -8.32 9.91 8.09
CA LYS A 67 -9.52 9.12 8.50
C LYS A 67 -10.04 9.46 9.91
N SER A 68 -10.93 10.45 10.05
CA SER A 68 -11.32 11.18 11.30
C SER A 68 -12.82 11.47 11.53
N ASP A 69 -13.58 12.07 10.60
CA ASP A 69 -14.68 12.94 11.12
C ASP A 69 -16.11 12.56 10.66
N GLY A 70 -16.32 11.38 10.07
CA GLY A 70 -17.64 10.98 9.58
C GLY A 70 -18.12 11.76 8.36
N SER A 71 -17.20 12.41 7.63
CA SER A 71 -17.39 12.85 6.26
C SER A 71 -17.15 11.67 5.32
N ASP A 72 -18.10 11.39 4.41
CA ASP A 72 -18.05 10.17 3.59
C ASP A 72 -17.03 10.24 2.45
N VAL A 73 -16.54 11.43 2.05
CA VAL A 73 -15.43 11.54 1.08
C VAL A 73 -14.27 12.37 1.62
N VAL A 74 -13.09 11.77 1.74
CA VAL A 74 -11.90 12.41 2.29
C VAL A 74 -10.64 12.11 1.48
N LEU A 75 -9.72 13.08 1.44
CA LEU A 75 -8.43 12.97 0.75
C LEU A 75 -7.29 12.69 1.72
N ASP A 76 -6.43 11.75 1.33
CA ASP A 76 -5.26 11.33 2.09
C ASP A 76 -4.04 12.22 1.82
N GLY A 77 -3.98 13.37 2.47
CA GLY A 77 -2.85 14.28 2.31
C GLY A 77 -1.49 13.73 2.79
N SER A 78 -1.45 12.57 3.45
CA SER A 78 -0.22 12.02 4.01
C SER A 78 0.71 11.39 2.97
N ARG A 79 0.17 10.99 1.81
CA ARG A 79 0.95 10.43 0.69
C ARG A 79 0.37 10.82 -0.66
N VAL A 80 1.19 11.49 -1.46
CA VAL A 80 0.96 11.80 -2.87
C VAL A 80 2.08 11.16 -3.68
N LEU A 81 1.72 10.35 -4.67
CA LEU A 81 2.68 9.82 -5.64
C LEU A 81 2.86 10.81 -6.76
N ALA A 82 4.11 11.16 -7.07
CA ALA A 82 4.48 12.04 -8.17
C ALA A 82 5.33 11.29 -9.18
N VAL A 83 4.85 11.22 -10.43
CA VAL A 83 5.54 10.61 -11.57
C VAL A 83 5.95 11.71 -12.55
N THR A 84 7.24 11.94 -12.71
CA THR A 84 7.77 12.87 -13.71
C THR A 84 8.21 12.11 -14.95
N ASP A 85 7.65 12.44 -16.11
CA ASP A 85 8.01 11.83 -17.40
C ASP A 85 9.36 12.36 -17.93
N SER A 86 9.83 11.78 -19.03
CA SER A 86 11.12 12.14 -19.64
C SER A 86 11.19 13.56 -20.19
N VAL A 87 10.05 14.25 -20.34
CA VAL A 87 9.99 15.64 -20.79
C VAL A 87 9.69 16.62 -19.65
N GLY A 88 9.64 16.12 -18.42
CA GLY A 88 9.50 16.93 -17.21
C GLY A 88 8.06 17.22 -16.79
N ASN A 89 7.05 16.61 -17.42
CA ASN A 89 5.67 16.71 -16.91
C ASN A 89 5.52 15.79 -15.70
N THR A 90 4.90 16.29 -14.64
CA THR A 90 4.67 15.54 -13.40
C THR A 90 3.20 15.24 -13.22
N THR A 91 2.87 13.97 -12.98
CA THR A 91 1.52 13.54 -12.60
C THR A 91 1.49 13.20 -11.12
N TYR A 92 0.56 13.80 -10.40
CA TYR A 92 0.29 13.56 -8.99
C TYR A 92 -0.92 12.66 -8.84
N SER A 93 -0.82 11.66 -7.97
CA SER A 93 -1.94 10.81 -7.57
C SER A 93 -2.06 10.78 -6.06
N LEU A 94 -3.23 11.14 -5.58
CA LEU A 94 -3.59 11.30 -4.18
C LEU A 94 -4.73 10.35 -3.87
N ARG A 95 -4.66 9.59 -2.77
CA ARG A 95 -5.75 8.68 -2.42
C ARG A 95 -7.00 9.44 -1.97
N MET A 96 -8.15 8.95 -2.42
CA MET A 96 -9.46 9.40 -1.98
C MET A 96 -10.20 8.23 -1.33
N TYR A 97 -10.78 8.47 -0.17
CA TYR A 97 -11.64 7.53 0.51
C TYR A 97 -13.09 7.93 0.28
N VAL A 98 -13.92 6.96 -0.05
CA VAL A 98 -15.37 7.11 -0.18
C VAL A 98 -16.02 6.11 0.79
N ALA A 99 -16.99 6.52 1.61
CA ALA A 99 -17.66 5.64 2.56
C ALA A 99 -18.47 4.56 1.83
N ASP A 100 -18.65 3.43 2.51
CA ASP A 100 -19.37 2.26 1.98
C ASP A 100 -18.82 1.72 0.64
N THR A 101 -17.57 2.08 0.30
CA THR A 101 -16.89 1.56 -0.89
C THR A 101 -16.69 0.04 -0.77
N PRO A 102 -17.04 -0.74 -1.80
CA PRO A 102 -16.75 -2.16 -1.83
C PRO A 102 -15.26 -2.44 -1.62
N HIS A 103 -14.93 -3.54 -0.95
CA HIS A 103 -13.54 -3.85 -0.58
C HIS A 103 -12.58 -3.93 -1.78
N ASN A 104 -13.06 -4.30 -2.97
CA ASN A 104 -12.32 -4.40 -4.22
C ASN A 104 -12.24 -3.08 -5.01
N VAL A 105 -12.69 -1.96 -4.42
CA VAL A 105 -12.75 -0.64 -5.07
C VAL A 105 -11.90 0.38 -4.32
N PHE A 106 -11.18 1.23 -5.06
CA PHE A 106 -10.43 2.35 -4.49
C PHE A 106 -10.36 3.53 -5.46
N TYR A 107 -10.10 4.73 -4.91
CA TYR A 107 -10.14 5.98 -5.66
C TYR A 107 -8.85 6.77 -5.53
N ASN A 108 -8.46 7.44 -6.62
CA ASN A 108 -7.39 8.43 -6.63
C ASN A 108 -7.86 9.73 -7.25
N VAL A 109 -7.48 10.86 -6.66
CA VAL A 109 -7.50 12.17 -7.32
C VAL A 109 -6.17 12.35 -8.04
N VAL A 110 -6.24 12.57 -9.34
CA VAL A 110 -5.09 12.75 -10.21
C VAL A 110 -5.06 14.18 -10.72
N ALA A 111 -3.89 14.80 -10.69
CA ALA A 111 -3.63 16.05 -11.39
C ALA A 111 -2.28 16.01 -12.06
N LYS A 112 -2.07 16.88 -13.04
CA LYS A 112 -0.83 16.96 -13.78
C LYS A 112 -0.31 18.38 -13.77
N GLN A 113 1.00 18.50 -13.77
CA GLN A 113 1.74 19.73 -13.96
C GLN A 113 2.67 19.54 -15.15
N THR A 114 2.57 20.41 -16.16
CA THR A 114 3.51 20.38 -17.29
C THR A 114 4.89 20.83 -16.84
N HIS A 115 5.93 20.57 -17.65
CA HIS A 115 7.27 21.09 -17.39
C HIS A 115 7.31 22.63 -17.27
N GLU A 116 6.33 23.33 -17.86
CA GLU A 116 6.18 24.79 -17.77
C GLU A 116 5.46 25.24 -16.47
N GLY A 117 5.08 24.29 -15.61
CA GLY A 117 4.38 24.55 -14.36
C GLY A 117 2.87 24.73 -14.51
N VAL A 118 2.30 24.47 -15.69
CA VAL A 118 0.85 24.60 -15.93
C VAL A 118 0.13 23.40 -15.33
N HIS A 119 -0.85 23.66 -14.46
CA HIS A 119 -1.66 22.63 -13.84
C HIS A 119 -2.92 22.35 -14.65
N ASN A 120 -3.19 21.07 -14.85
CA ASN A 120 -4.45 20.61 -15.42
C ASN A 120 -5.52 20.45 -14.33
N GLU A 121 -6.77 20.39 -14.77
CA GLU A 121 -7.90 20.15 -13.90
C GLU A 121 -7.78 18.77 -13.24
N PRO A 122 -7.84 18.69 -11.89
CA PRO A 122 -7.84 17.42 -11.20
C PRO A 122 -9.07 16.58 -11.54
N PHE A 123 -8.88 15.28 -11.67
CA PHE A 123 -9.95 14.32 -11.95
C PHE A 123 -9.86 13.12 -11.01
N VAL A 124 -10.92 12.32 -10.94
CA VAL A 124 -10.98 11.11 -10.11
C VAL A 124 -10.85 9.88 -10.98
N LEU A 125 -9.98 8.97 -10.56
CA LEU A 125 -9.93 7.59 -11.02
C LEU A 125 -10.55 6.68 -9.97
N ARG A 126 -11.47 5.82 -10.41
CA ARG A 126 -12.01 4.69 -9.64
C ARG A 126 -11.43 3.42 -10.23
N TYR A 127 -10.83 2.62 -9.38
CA TYR A 127 -10.34 1.30 -9.74
C TYR A 127 -11.26 0.28 -9.06
N GLU A 128 -11.81 -0.64 -9.84
CA GLU A 128 -12.59 -1.78 -9.37
C GLU A 128 -11.91 -3.04 -9.85
N VAL A 129 -11.25 -3.74 -8.94
CA VAL A 129 -10.59 -5.01 -9.24
C VAL A 129 -11.66 -6.08 -9.42
N ASP A 130 -11.48 -6.97 -10.38
CA ASP A 130 -12.40 -8.10 -10.56
C ASP A 130 -12.49 -8.91 -9.25
N GLU A 131 -13.72 -9.16 -8.79
CA GLU A 131 -13.99 -9.82 -7.51
C GLU A 131 -13.32 -11.22 -7.41
N ASP A 132 -13.24 -11.94 -8.54
CA ASP A 132 -12.60 -13.26 -8.60
C ASP A 132 -11.07 -13.20 -8.52
N TYR A 133 -10.49 -12.06 -8.90
CA TYR A 133 -9.05 -11.78 -8.86
C TYR A 133 -8.63 -11.06 -7.59
N TRP A 134 -9.55 -10.42 -6.86
CA TRP A 134 -9.25 -9.66 -5.65
C TRP A 134 -8.37 -10.42 -4.64
N PRO A 135 -8.61 -11.70 -4.30
CA PRO A 135 -7.75 -12.44 -3.37
C PRO A 135 -6.30 -12.55 -3.87
N GLU A 136 -6.12 -12.73 -5.18
CA GLU A 136 -4.79 -12.75 -5.79
C GLU A 136 -4.17 -11.35 -5.80
N TYR A 137 -4.95 -10.33 -6.15
CA TYR A 137 -4.52 -8.93 -6.18
C TYR A 137 -3.95 -8.47 -4.83
N VAL A 138 -4.61 -8.81 -3.73
CA VAL A 138 -4.20 -8.39 -2.38
C VAL A 138 -3.20 -9.32 -1.69
N ALA A 139 -2.92 -10.51 -2.23
CA ALA A 139 -2.03 -11.49 -1.58
C ALA A 139 -0.54 -11.18 -1.78
N GLY A 140 0.11 -10.50 -0.83
CA GLY A 140 1.51 -10.09 -0.97
C GLY A 140 1.70 -8.81 -1.81
N PRO A 141 2.94 -8.45 -2.19
CA PRO A 141 3.26 -7.15 -2.76
C PRO A 141 2.42 -6.87 -4.02
N ARG A 142 1.59 -5.82 -3.97
CA ARG A 142 0.70 -5.48 -5.09
C ARG A 142 1.47 -4.95 -6.29
N GLN A 143 2.68 -4.45 -6.04
CA GLN A 143 3.57 -3.85 -7.01
C GLN A 143 4.07 -4.81 -8.10
N GLU A 144 3.88 -6.11 -7.90
CA GLU A 144 4.33 -7.15 -8.83
C GLU A 144 3.17 -7.78 -9.63
N LYS A 145 1.94 -7.26 -9.50
CA LYS A 145 0.75 -7.88 -10.08
C LYS A 145 0.08 -6.97 -11.11
N PRO A 146 -0.37 -7.50 -12.26
CA PRO A 146 -1.16 -6.71 -13.19
C PRO A 146 -2.51 -6.35 -12.56
N PHE A 147 -2.99 -5.13 -12.83
CA PHE A 147 -4.36 -4.76 -12.50
C PHE A 147 -5.30 -5.47 -13.47
N LYS A 148 -6.31 -6.15 -12.92
CA LYS A 148 -7.39 -6.77 -13.69
C LYS A 148 -8.72 -6.28 -13.11
N GLY A 149 -9.50 -5.59 -13.92
CA GLY A 149 -10.71 -4.92 -13.45
C GLY A 149 -11.14 -3.76 -14.32
N THR A 150 -11.99 -2.89 -13.77
CA THR A 150 -12.53 -1.70 -14.42
C THR A 150 -11.90 -0.43 -13.86
N ILE A 151 -11.52 0.50 -14.74
CA ILE A 151 -11.07 1.85 -14.40
C ILE A 151 -12.11 2.84 -14.88
N GLY A 152 -12.72 3.59 -13.95
CA GLY A 152 -13.63 4.70 -14.24
C GLY A 152 -12.93 6.05 -14.09
N VAL A 153 -13.21 6.98 -15.01
CA VAL A 153 -12.71 8.36 -14.98
C VAL A 153 -13.88 9.31 -14.77
N TYR A 154 -13.71 10.27 -13.85
CA TYR A 154 -14.75 11.22 -13.48
C TYR A 154 -14.13 12.60 -13.26
N THR A 155 -14.91 13.65 -13.47
CA THR A 155 -14.51 14.98 -13.02
C THR A 155 -14.60 15.06 -11.49
N LEU A 156 -13.67 15.80 -10.87
CA LEU A 156 -13.72 16.03 -9.43
C LEU A 156 -14.98 16.82 -9.02
N GLU A 157 -15.45 17.71 -9.91
CA GLU A 157 -16.72 18.43 -9.74
C GLU A 157 -17.92 17.48 -9.64
N ALA A 158 -18.00 16.46 -10.51
CA ALA A 158 -19.11 15.49 -10.49
C ALA A 158 -19.22 14.78 -9.15
N PHE A 159 -18.09 14.43 -8.53
CA PHE A 159 -18.06 13.91 -7.16
C PHE A 159 -18.56 14.94 -6.15
N GLY A 160 -18.11 16.20 -6.22
CA GLY A 160 -18.58 17.28 -5.35
C GLY A 160 -20.08 17.60 -5.47
N LEU A 161 -20.67 17.42 -6.66
CA LEU A 161 -22.10 17.63 -6.90
C LEU A 161 -22.97 16.55 -6.26
N GLN A 162 -22.50 15.31 -6.20
CA GLN A 162 -23.20 14.18 -5.56
C GLN A 162 -23.10 14.18 -4.03
N MET A 163 -22.29 15.06 -3.46
CA MET A 163 -22.15 15.22 -2.01
C MET A 163 -23.21 16.16 -1.44
N ASP A 164 -23.84 15.73 -0.34
CA ASP A 164 -24.68 16.60 0.47
C ASP A 164 -23.86 17.62 1.29
N GLN A 165 -24.52 18.38 2.15
CA GLN A 165 -23.86 19.44 2.94
C GLN A 165 -22.92 18.91 4.04
N ASN A 166 -22.96 17.60 4.32
CA ASN A 166 -22.12 16.91 5.29
C ASN A 166 -21.01 16.08 4.60
N GLY A 167 -20.86 16.19 3.27
CA GLY A 167 -19.90 15.40 2.51
C GLY A 167 -20.36 13.96 2.26
N LYS A 168 -21.64 13.66 2.51
CA LYS A 168 -22.24 12.34 2.26
C LYS A 168 -22.57 12.16 0.80
N MET A 169 -22.06 11.09 0.17
CA MET A 169 -22.38 10.78 -1.21
C MET A 169 -23.80 10.20 -1.31
N GLY A 170 -24.66 10.83 -2.11
CA GLY A 170 -26.02 10.36 -2.35
C GLY A 170 -26.08 9.18 -3.32
N SER A 171 -25.33 9.28 -4.41
CA SER A 171 -25.09 8.23 -5.41
C SER A 171 -23.75 8.48 -6.07
N GLU A 172 -23.05 7.41 -6.48
CA GLU A 172 -21.85 7.53 -7.29
C GLU A 172 -22.20 8.27 -8.61
N PRO A 173 -21.42 9.27 -9.04
CA PRO A 173 -21.63 9.88 -10.35
C PRO A 173 -21.43 8.85 -11.47
N GLU A 174 -21.96 9.12 -12.67
CA GLU A 174 -21.64 8.28 -13.83
C GLU A 174 -20.22 8.61 -14.33
N PRO A 175 -19.39 7.58 -14.66
CA PRO A 175 -18.07 7.82 -15.22
C PRO A 175 -18.19 8.48 -16.59
N CYS A 176 -17.34 9.46 -16.85
CA CYS A 176 -17.24 10.07 -18.17
C CYS A 176 -16.52 9.13 -19.15
N LEU A 177 -15.64 8.25 -18.64
CA LEU A 177 -14.99 7.15 -19.36
C LEU A 177 -14.87 5.92 -18.45
N SER A 178 -15.06 4.73 -19.02
CA SER A 178 -14.80 3.46 -18.35
C SER A 178 -13.96 2.54 -19.25
N VAL A 179 -12.93 1.93 -18.69
CA VAL A 179 -11.97 1.05 -19.39
C VAL A 179 -11.86 -0.27 -18.62
N ASN A 180 -11.97 -1.40 -19.33
CA ASN A 180 -11.69 -2.71 -18.75
C ASN A 180 -10.24 -3.10 -19.02
N ALA A 181 -9.54 -3.53 -17.97
CA ALA A 181 -8.19 -4.07 -18.03
C ALA A 181 -8.26 -5.59 -17.82
N GLU A 182 -7.97 -6.36 -18.88
CA GLU A 182 -7.84 -7.80 -18.80
C GLU A 182 -6.38 -8.14 -18.47
N GLY A 183 -6.09 -8.43 -17.19
CA GLY A 183 -4.73 -8.73 -16.72
C GLY A 183 -4.04 -9.78 -17.60
N GLY A 184 -2.94 -9.39 -18.24
CA GLY A 184 -2.27 -10.21 -19.25
C GLY A 184 -1.36 -11.27 -18.64
N ASN A 185 -1.67 -12.55 -18.90
CA ASN A 185 -0.65 -13.57 -19.10
C ASN A 185 -1.05 -14.37 -20.34
N GLY A 186 -0.60 -13.90 -21.50
CA GLY A 186 -0.96 -14.46 -22.81
C GLY A 186 -0.28 -15.80 -23.05
N ASP A 187 -0.99 -16.90 -22.76
CA ASP A 187 -0.73 -18.17 -23.44
C ASP A 187 -1.58 -18.19 -24.72
N SER A 188 -0.92 -17.97 -25.86
CA SER A 188 -1.56 -17.93 -27.18
C SER A 188 -1.93 -19.34 -27.64
N GLY A 189 -2.98 -19.89 -27.04
CA GLY A 189 -3.63 -21.13 -27.44
C GLY A 189 -4.41 -20.99 -28.74
N ASN A 190 -3.70 -21.09 -29.87
CA ASN A 190 -4.25 -21.22 -31.22
C ASN A 190 -5.34 -22.32 -31.26
N SER A 191 -6.61 -21.92 -31.26
CA SER A 191 -7.75 -22.83 -31.43
C SER A 191 -8.41 -22.53 -32.78
N GLY A 192 -8.06 -23.35 -33.77
CA GLY A 192 -8.59 -23.30 -35.11
C GLY A 192 -10.10 -23.50 -35.15
N GLY A 193 -10.78 -22.54 -35.78
CA GLY A 193 -12.20 -22.60 -36.08
C GLY A 193 -12.54 -23.73 -37.04
N GLY A 194 -13.22 -24.76 -36.52
CA GLY A 194 -13.93 -25.76 -37.31
C GLY A 194 -15.33 -25.27 -37.66
N SER A 195 -15.52 -24.97 -38.95
CA SER A 195 -16.81 -24.66 -39.56
C SER A 195 -17.83 -25.78 -39.36
N ASN A 196 -19.08 -25.43 -39.05
CA ASN A 196 -20.24 -26.18 -39.52
C ASN A 196 -21.45 -25.26 -39.67
N GLY A 197 -21.78 -24.95 -40.92
CA GLY A 197 -23.03 -24.32 -41.33
C GLY A 197 -23.95 -25.33 -42.01
N GLY A 198 -25.25 -25.15 -41.79
CA GLY A 198 -26.36 -25.86 -42.44
C GLY A 198 -27.66 -25.42 -41.78
N ASN A 199 -28.30 -24.32 -42.17
CA ASN A 199 -29.08 -24.04 -43.39
C ASN A 199 -30.49 -24.66 -43.38
N GLU A 200 -31.45 -23.89 -42.86
CA GLU A 200 -32.87 -23.81 -43.23
C GLU A 200 -33.22 -22.32 -43.04
N GLY A 201 -33.97 -21.56 -43.84
CA GLY A 201 -34.86 -21.86 -44.95
C GLY A 201 -35.97 -20.79 -44.96
N SER A 202 -35.78 -19.75 -45.78
CA SER A 202 -36.80 -18.98 -46.52
C SER A 202 -37.78 -17.98 -45.83
N SER A 203 -37.66 -16.73 -46.31
CA SER A 203 -38.69 -15.78 -46.79
C SER A 203 -39.69 -15.11 -45.83
N GLY A 204 -39.58 -13.78 -45.73
CA GLY A 204 -40.66 -12.90 -45.29
C GLY A 204 -40.26 -11.42 -45.33
N SER A 205 -40.75 -10.70 -46.34
CA SER A 205 -40.53 -9.27 -46.57
C SER A 205 -41.34 -8.40 -45.60
N GLY A 206 -40.78 -7.28 -45.12
CA GLY A 206 -41.54 -6.28 -44.36
C GLY A 206 -40.64 -5.23 -43.72
N GLY A 207 -40.55 -4.05 -44.35
CA GLY A 207 -39.76 -2.92 -43.87
C GLY A 207 -40.31 -2.25 -42.61
N GLY A 208 -39.41 -1.57 -41.91
CA GLY A 208 -39.71 -0.69 -40.78
C GLY A 208 -38.41 -0.26 -40.13
N GLY A 209 -37.99 0.97 -40.40
CA GLY A 209 -36.70 1.49 -39.94
C GLY A 209 -36.59 1.58 -38.43
N ASN A 210 -35.41 1.22 -37.93
CA ASN A 210 -34.87 1.72 -36.67
C ASN A 210 -33.39 2.02 -36.91
N HIS A 211 -32.97 3.22 -36.49
CA HIS A 211 -31.58 3.61 -36.42
C HIS A 211 -30.87 2.73 -35.40
N ASP A 212 -30.01 1.87 -35.94
CA ASP A 212 -28.93 1.20 -35.24
C ASP A 212 -27.65 1.93 -35.65
N PRO A 213 -26.91 2.62 -34.77
CA PRO A 213 -25.58 3.10 -35.12
C PRO A 213 -24.65 1.89 -35.08
N GLY A 214 -24.57 1.23 -36.24
CA GLY A 214 -23.70 0.10 -36.47
C GLY A 214 -22.24 0.39 -36.10
N SER A 215 -21.61 -0.68 -35.63
CA SER A 215 -20.17 -0.83 -35.44
C SER A 215 -19.39 -0.24 -36.60
N TYR A 216 -18.62 0.79 -36.30
CA TYR A 216 -17.65 1.36 -37.21
C TYR A 216 -16.26 1.09 -36.61
N TYR A 217 -15.72 -0.10 -36.92
CA TYR A 217 -14.29 -0.36 -36.71
C TYR A 217 -13.54 0.37 -37.81
N ASP A 218 -13.08 1.58 -37.52
CA ASP A 218 -12.07 2.24 -38.33
C ASP A 218 -10.78 2.42 -37.51
N TYR A 219 -9.70 2.07 -38.20
CA TYR A 219 -8.33 1.92 -37.77
C TYR A 219 -7.75 3.15 -37.05
N TRP A 220 -7.04 2.91 -35.93
CA TRP A 220 -6.17 3.88 -35.28
C TRP A 220 -4.74 3.74 -35.82
N ASN A 221 -4.25 4.77 -36.51
CA ASN A 221 -2.86 4.89 -36.94
C ASN A 221 -2.05 5.67 -35.90
N THR A 222 -1.02 5.05 -35.35
CA THR A 222 0.06 5.70 -34.59
C THR A 222 1.10 6.30 -35.54
N TYR A 223 1.43 7.56 -35.33
CA TYR A 223 2.60 8.20 -35.95
C TYR A 223 3.88 7.66 -35.30
N ALA A 224 4.72 7.00 -36.09
CA ALA A 224 6.13 6.77 -35.77
C ALA A 224 6.99 7.77 -36.57
N PRO A 225 8.06 8.35 -35.99
CA PRO A 225 9.06 9.03 -36.80
C PRO A 225 9.81 7.99 -37.64
N ASP A 226 9.91 8.31 -38.92
CA ASP A 226 10.48 7.53 -40.01
C ASP A 226 11.96 7.16 -39.71
N ASN A 227 12.25 5.86 -39.64
CA ASN A 227 13.56 5.31 -39.97
C ASN A 227 13.32 3.95 -40.64
N GLY A 228 13.52 3.94 -41.96
CA GLY A 228 13.04 2.91 -42.87
C GLY A 228 13.58 1.50 -42.61
N GLY A 229 12.71 0.51 -42.82
CA GLY A 229 13.11 -0.90 -42.89
C GLY A 229 11.99 -1.91 -42.69
N GLY A 230 11.01 -1.92 -43.60
CA GLY A 230 9.94 -2.91 -43.83
C GLY A 230 9.74 -4.10 -42.87
N GLY A 231 8.57 -4.14 -42.24
CA GLY A 231 8.00 -5.32 -41.59
C GLY A 231 6.54 -5.07 -41.22
N SER A 232 5.64 -5.89 -41.75
CA SER A 232 4.18 -5.75 -41.72
C SER A 232 3.54 -5.87 -40.34
N GLY A 233 2.44 -5.14 -40.15
CA GLY A 233 1.70 -4.91 -38.92
C GLY A 233 1.29 -6.13 -38.07
N ALA A 234 1.27 -5.88 -36.77
CA ALA A 234 0.47 -6.57 -35.77
C ALA A 234 -0.01 -5.50 -34.78
N GLY A 235 -1.33 -5.42 -34.56
CA GLY A 235 -1.91 -4.50 -33.59
C GLY A 235 -1.53 -4.94 -32.17
N THR A 236 -0.98 -4.02 -31.40
CA THR A 236 -0.69 -4.20 -29.98
C THR A 236 -1.92 -3.80 -29.16
N GLU A 237 -2.45 -4.74 -28.39
CA GLU A 237 -3.48 -4.51 -27.37
C GLU A 237 -2.94 -3.66 -26.21
N PRO A 238 -3.78 -2.89 -25.49
CA PRO A 238 -3.33 -2.08 -24.36
C PRO A 238 -2.91 -2.98 -23.18
N PHE A 239 -1.66 -2.86 -22.75
CA PHE A 239 -1.10 -3.55 -21.59
C PHE A 239 -1.17 -2.68 -20.34
N VAL A 240 -1.45 -3.28 -19.18
CA VAL A 240 -1.55 -2.65 -17.87
C VAL A 240 -0.63 -3.38 -16.88
N GLU A 241 0.42 -2.73 -16.39
CA GLU A 241 1.35 -3.28 -15.39
C GLU A 241 1.57 -2.21 -14.29
N VAL A 242 1.39 -2.57 -13.01
CA VAL A 242 1.26 -1.63 -11.89
C VAL A 242 2.15 -1.96 -10.69
N GLY A 243 3.03 -1.00 -10.34
CA GLY A 243 3.48 -0.71 -8.97
C GLY A 243 5.01 -0.77 -8.71
N GLU A 244 5.44 -0.01 -7.69
CA GLU A 244 6.79 0.58 -7.53
C GLU A 244 7.92 -0.37 -7.05
N GLY A 245 8.66 -1.05 -7.94
CA GLY A 245 9.88 -1.76 -7.51
C GLY A 245 10.87 -2.09 -8.61
N ASN A 246 12.01 -1.37 -8.63
CA ASN A 246 13.24 -1.63 -9.40
C ASN A 246 13.11 -2.51 -10.67
N PHE A 247 12.56 -1.89 -11.71
CA PHE A 247 12.21 -2.53 -12.98
C PHE A 247 13.44 -2.79 -13.86
N GLY A 248 13.70 -4.05 -14.16
CA GLY A 248 14.79 -4.46 -15.04
C GLY A 248 14.35 -4.58 -16.50
N GLY A 249 14.88 -3.72 -17.37
CA GLY A 249 15.16 -4.00 -18.79
C GLY A 249 14.02 -3.82 -19.80
N PRO A 250 14.36 -3.55 -21.07
CA PRO A 250 13.49 -2.93 -22.06
C PRO A 250 12.38 -3.88 -22.53
N GLY A 251 11.14 -3.57 -22.19
CA GLY A 251 9.94 -4.30 -22.63
C GLY A 251 8.88 -4.56 -21.57
N THR A 252 9.12 -4.19 -20.31
CA THR A 252 8.15 -4.25 -19.19
C THR A 252 8.26 -2.95 -18.40
N ASP A 253 7.61 -1.92 -18.91
CA ASP A 253 7.48 -0.63 -18.24
C ASP A 253 6.18 -0.64 -17.44
N GLY A 254 6.32 -0.86 -16.13
CA GLY A 254 5.29 -0.69 -15.08
C GLY A 254 4.80 0.77 -14.94
N ILE A 255 4.40 1.32 -16.07
CA ILE A 255 3.80 2.61 -16.32
C ILE A 255 2.60 2.25 -17.18
N LEU A 256 1.39 2.74 -16.87
CA LEU A 256 0.37 2.86 -17.90
C LEU A 256 0.92 3.80 -18.98
N LYS A 257 1.60 3.24 -19.99
CA LYS A 257 2.06 3.97 -21.16
C LYS A 257 0.81 4.34 -21.95
N ALA A 258 0.31 5.54 -21.65
CA ALA A 258 -0.83 6.18 -22.25
C ALA A 258 -2.05 5.25 -22.38
N ILE A 259 -2.89 5.19 -21.35
CA ILE A 259 -4.32 5.27 -21.69
C ILE A 259 -4.45 6.66 -22.30
N ALA A 260 -4.54 6.72 -23.63
CA ALA A 260 -5.11 7.89 -24.25
C ALA A 260 -6.53 7.97 -23.71
N ILE A 261 -6.76 8.81 -22.69
CA ILE A 261 -8.09 9.15 -22.19
C ILE A 261 -8.69 10.05 -23.28
N MET A 262 -8.97 9.47 -24.45
CA MET A 262 -9.58 10.13 -25.58
C MET A 262 -11.00 9.60 -25.69
N GLY A 263 -11.84 10.05 -24.77
CA GLY A 263 -13.27 9.77 -24.74
C GLY A 263 -14.05 10.99 -25.24
N LYS A 264 -14.89 10.80 -26.27
CA LYS A 264 -15.69 11.79 -27.00
C LYS A 264 -16.80 12.46 -26.15
N SER A 265 -16.48 13.00 -24.99
CA SER A 265 -17.35 13.89 -24.25
C SER A 265 -16.59 15.19 -24.01
N ALA A 266 -17.23 16.35 -24.22
CA ALA A 266 -16.66 17.65 -23.84
C ALA A 266 -16.32 17.73 -22.34
N ASP A 267 -16.77 16.75 -21.56
CA ASP A 267 -16.72 16.71 -20.10
C ASP A 267 -15.64 15.75 -19.54
N CYS A 268 -14.82 15.09 -20.39
CA CYS A 268 -13.69 14.28 -19.91
C CYS A 268 -12.35 15.00 -20.08
N PRO A 269 -11.40 14.82 -19.15
CA PRO A 269 -10.03 15.31 -19.33
C PRO A 269 -9.37 14.60 -20.53
N GLU A 270 -9.04 15.34 -21.59
CA GLU A 270 -8.47 14.81 -22.83
C GLU A 270 -6.94 14.71 -22.74
N GLU A 271 -6.33 13.66 -22.16
CA GLU A 271 -4.86 13.59 -22.12
C GLU A 271 -4.23 12.19 -22.12
N ASN A 272 -3.03 12.12 -22.71
CA ASN A 272 -2.06 11.06 -22.46
C ASN A 272 -1.32 11.36 -21.14
N THR A 273 -1.58 10.55 -20.13
CA THR A 273 -1.03 10.77 -18.78
C THR A 273 -0.51 9.47 -18.21
N LEU A 274 0.65 9.53 -17.55
CA LEU A 274 1.15 8.43 -16.73
C LEU A 274 0.34 8.41 -15.45
N LEU A 275 -0.40 7.34 -15.19
CA LEU A 275 -1.31 7.26 -14.03
C LEU A 275 -0.64 6.46 -12.90
N PRO A 276 0.01 7.11 -11.92
CA PRO A 276 0.40 6.41 -10.72
C PRO A 276 -0.84 5.97 -9.96
N ILE A 277 -0.95 4.68 -9.67
CA ILE A 277 -1.97 4.17 -8.76
C ILE A 277 -1.46 4.37 -7.33
N ASN A 278 -2.10 5.27 -6.59
CA ASN A 278 -1.79 5.52 -5.19
C ASN A 278 -2.71 4.64 -4.32
N GLU A 279 -2.30 3.39 -4.15
CA GLU A 279 -3.00 2.43 -3.30
C GLU A 279 -2.64 2.57 -1.81
N GLU A 280 -3.41 1.90 -0.96
CA GLU A 280 -2.99 1.68 0.42
C GLU A 280 -1.64 0.95 0.43
N ASP A 281 -0.65 1.50 1.14
CA ASP A 281 0.57 0.75 1.43
C ASP A 281 0.18 -0.59 2.03
N ASP A 282 0.63 -1.68 1.43
CA ASP A 282 0.60 -2.95 2.14
C ASP A 282 1.61 -2.82 3.29
N PHE A 283 1.12 -2.94 4.53
CA PHE A 283 1.99 -2.86 5.69
C PHE A 283 3.10 -3.92 5.60
N GLU A 284 2.87 -5.03 4.90
CA GLU A 284 3.86 -6.08 4.68
C GLU A 284 5.12 -5.60 3.95
N GLU A 285 5.01 -4.57 3.09
CA GLU A 285 6.15 -3.94 2.39
C GLU A 285 7.01 -3.08 3.34
N LYS A 286 6.43 -2.63 4.46
CA LYS A 286 7.13 -1.87 5.50
C LYS A 286 7.85 -2.76 6.52
N ILE A 287 7.85 -4.08 6.32
CA ILE A 287 8.50 -5.04 7.19
C ILE A 287 9.87 -5.43 6.66
N ASP A 288 10.93 -4.89 7.26
CA ASP A 288 12.31 -5.28 6.99
C ASP A 288 12.68 -6.53 7.77
N ASP A 289 12.83 -7.65 7.05
CA ASP A 289 13.23 -8.95 7.57
C ASP A 289 14.62 -9.41 7.10
N THR A 290 15.45 -8.49 6.63
CA THR A 290 16.80 -8.78 6.14
C THR A 290 17.70 -9.35 7.24
N ALA A 291 17.45 -8.97 8.50
CA ALA A 291 18.19 -9.43 9.67
C ALA A 291 17.61 -10.70 10.34
N LEU A 292 16.55 -11.30 9.78
CA LEU A 292 16.03 -12.59 10.26
C LEU A 292 16.84 -13.78 9.74
N LYS A 293 16.95 -14.81 10.57
CA LYS A 293 17.42 -16.12 10.12
C LYS A 293 16.45 -16.72 9.09
N PRO A 294 16.93 -17.50 8.11
CA PRO A 294 16.08 -18.10 7.07
C PRO A 294 14.88 -18.89 7.61
N CYS A 295 15.06 -19.62 8.72
CA CYS A 295 13.98 -20.38 9.34
C CYS A 295 12.81 -19.52 9.81
N LEU A 296 13.09 -18.35 10.41
CA LEU A 296 12.05 -17.40 10.83
C LEU A 296 11.53 -16.61 9.64
N LYS A 297 12.40 -16.23 8.71
CA LYS A 297 12.00 -15.52 7.49
C LYS A 297 10.96 -16.30 6.69
N ASN A 298 11.08 -17.62 6.60
CA ASN A 298 10.08 -18.47 5.96
C ASN A 298 8.70 -18.36 6.65
N VAL A 299 8.65 -18.37 7.98
CA VAL A 299 7.40 -18.22 8.74
C VAL A 299 6.78 -16.84 8.51
N LEU A 300 7.60 -15.79 8.50
CA LEU A 300 7.13 -14.43 8.24
C LEU A 300 6.64 -14.25 6.80
N ASN A 301 7.36 -14.78 5.81
CA ASN A 301 6.94 -14.75 4.42
C ASN A 301 5.61 -15.46 4.22
N ASP A 302 5.44 -16.64 4.83
CA ASP A 302 4.15 -17.34 4.83
C ASP A 302 3.04 -16.44 5.41
N LEU A 303 3.28 -15.76 6.54
CA LEU A 303 2.32 -14.82 7.15
C LEU A 303 1.99 -13.63 6.25
N LYS A 304 2.99 -13.03 5.58
CA LYS A 304 2.84 -11.89 4.65
C LYS A 304 1.93 -12.22 3.46
N THR A 305 1.78 -13.50 3.12
CA THR A 305 0.94 -13.94 1.99
C THR A 305 -0.50 -14.29 2.36
N LEU A 306 -0.86 -14.27 3.66
CA LEU A 306 -2.20 -14.63 4.12
C LEU A 306 -3.16 -13.45 4.03
N ASN A 307 -4.45 -13.72 3.84
CA ASN A 307 -5.48 -12.68 3.90
C ASN A 307 -5.57 -12.08 5.31
N LYS A 308 -5.37 -12.91 6.35
CA LYS A 308 -5.26 -12.47 7.74
C LYS A 308 -3.81 -12.58 8.22
N GLY A 309 -2.88 -12.04 7.44
CA GLY A 309 -1.45 -11.94 7.76
C GLY A 309 -1.12 -10.99 8.91
N VAL A 310 0.16 -10.63 9.03
CA VAL A 310 0.60 -9.75 10.12
C VAL A 310 0.17 -8.30 9.87
N GLY A 311 0.23 -7.82 8.62
CA GLY A 311 -0.33 -6.54 8.20
C GLY A 311 -1.81 -6.42 8.51
N TYR A 312 -2.60 -7.45 8.21
CA TYR A 312 -4.02 -7.49 8.57
C TYR A 312 -4.25 -7.36 10.08
N ILE A 313 -3.50 -8.08 10.93
CA ILE A 313 -3.67 -7.98 12.39
C ILE A 313 -3.33 -6.59 12.90
N VAL A 314 -2.23 -6.01 12.43
CA VAL A 314 -1.83 -4.67 12.84
C VAL A 314 -2.85 -3.63 12.37
N GLN A 315 -3.28 -3.70 11.11
CA GLN A 315 -4.32 -2.81 10.55
C GLN A 315 -5.64 -2.94 11.28
N LYS A 316 -6.09 -4.17 11.55
CA LYS A 316 -7.33 -4.44 12.28
C LYS A 316 -7.28 -3.88 13.69
N PHE A 317 -6.14 -4.02 14.37
CA PHE A 317 -5.95 -3.43 15.69
C PHE A 317 -5.91 -1.90 15.64
N ALA A 318 -5.22 -1.33 14.65
CA ALA A 318 -5.04 0.11 14.49
C ALA A 318 -6.31 0.84 14.00
N GLY A 319 -7.19 0.15 13.28
CA GLY A 319 -8.33 0.73 12.57
C GLY A 319 -7.96 1.49 11.30
N ASN A 320 -6.66 1.51 10.93
CA ASN A 320 -6.11 2.15 9.74
C ASN A 320 -4.84 1.43 9.28
N THR A 321 -4.29 1.84 8.14
CA THR A 321 -2.95 1.39 7.71
C THR A 321 -1.88 2.10 8.52
N PRO A 322 -1.02 1.36 9.26
CA PRO A 322 -0.01 1.99 10.10
C PRO A 322 1.05 2.74 9.30
N GLY A 323 1.39 3.94 9.75
CA GLY A 323 2.40 4.81 9.14
C GLY A 323 3.82 4.62 9.66
N PHE A 324 4.27 3.37 9.91
CA PHE A 324 5.61 3.10 10.45
C PHE A 324 6.29 1.91 9.74
N ASN A 325 7.62 1.87 9.82
CA ASN A 325 8.47 0.77 9.35
C ASN A 325 8.75 -0.20 10.49
N TRP A 326 8.62 -1.51 10.23
CA TRP A 326 8.85 -2.55 11.22
C TRP A 326 10.08 -3.38 10.84
N GLU A 327 11.17 -3.21 11.58
CA GLU A 327 12.36 -4.05 11.42
C GLU A 327 12.26 -5.26 12.34
N VAL A 328 12.51 -6.45 11.79
CA VAL A 328 12.52 -7.71 12.54
C VAL A 328 13.88 -8.39 12.40
N LYS A 329 14.43 -8.84 13.54
CA LYS A 329 15.75 -9.47 13.60
C LYS A 329 15.83 -10.63 14.58
N ASP A 330 16.84 -11.47 14.42
CA ASP A 330 17.15 -12.53 15.38
C ASP A 330 18.23 -12.06 16.39
N GLY A 331 18.06 -12.38 17.68
CA GLY A 331 18.97 -11.95 18.74
C GLY A 331 18.68 -12.59 20.11
N SER A 332 19.57 -12.44 21.08
CA SER A 332 19.38 -13.01 22.43
C SER A 332 18.50 -12.09 23.28
N LEU A 333 17.50 -12.67 23.97
CA LEU A 333 16.53 -11.94 24.79
C LEU A 333 16.47 -12.40 26.25
N GLY A 334 17.37 -13.29 26.67
CA GLY A 334 17.45 -13.72 28.07
C GLY A 334 16.19 -14.43 28.60
N GLY A 335 15.40 -15.04 27.72
CA GLY A 335 14.28 -15.90 28.09
C GLY A 335 12.92 -15.53 27.48
N ALA A 336 12.79 -14.42 26.74
CA ALA A 336 11.61 -14.16 25.92
C ALA A 336 11.72 -14.83 24.55
N THR A 337 10.60 -15.04 23.85
CA THR A 337 10.60 -15.56 22.46
C THR A 337 10.73 -14.44 21.45
N GLY A 338 10.08 -13.30 21.72
CA GLY A 338 10.19 -12.04 21.00
C GLY A 338 10.20 -10.88 21.98
N SER A 339 10.70 -9.73 21.54
CA SER A 339 10.62 -8.47 22.26
C SER A 339 10.70 -7.31 21.27
N THR A 340 9.68 -6.47 21.32
CA THR A 340 9.64 -5.20 20.60
C THR A 340 10.25 -4.08 21.44
N ASP A 341 10.98 -3.18 20.79
CA ASP A 341 11.57 -2.00 21.40
C ASP A 341 10.50 -1.08 22.02
N PRO A 342 10.78 -0.40 23.14
CA PRO A 342 9.86 0.54 23.75
C PRO A 342 9.69 1.79 22.87
N PRO A 343 8.62 2.60 23.07
CA PRO A 343 8.40 3.83 22.29
C PRO A 343 9.60 4.80 22.26
N ALA A 344 10.41 4.82 23.32
CA ALA A 344 11.59 5.68 23.42
C ALA A 344 12.72 5.32 22.44
N HIS A 345 12.66 4.13 21.83
CA HIS A 345 13.63 3.65 20.84
C HIS A 345 13.12 3.79 19.40
N TYR A 346 11.92 4.33 19.20
CA TYR A 346 11.40 4.63 17.86
C TYR A 346 12.33 5.60 17.13
N ASN A 347 12.77 5.22 15.94
CA ASN A 347 13.64 6.04 15.11
C ASN A 347 12.81 7.01 14.27
N HIS A 348 12.65 8.24 14.73
CA HIS A 348 11.90 9.28 14.02
C HIS A 348 12.49 9.67 12.66
N SER A 349 13.79 9.45 12.43
CA SER A 349 14.42 9.78 11.15
C SER A 349 14.06 8.79 10.05
N THR A 350 13.85 7.52 10.40
CA THR A 350 13.52 6.45 9.44
C THR A 350 12.09 5.95 9.60
N GLY A 351 11.36 6.40 10.62
CA GLY A 351 10.03 5.91 10.97
C GLY A 351 10.03 4.46 11.48
N THR A 352 11.13 3.98 12.07
CA THR A 352 11.32 2.53 12.33
C THR A 352 11.18 2.16 13.81
N ILE A 353 10.50 1.05 14.07
CA ILE A 353 10.55 0.31 15.35
C ILE A 353 11.09 -1.11 15.12
N ILE A 354 11.80 -1.65 16.12
CA ILE A 354 12.50 -2.94 15.97
C ILE A 354 11.89 -4.00 16.89
N THR A 355 11.69 -5.21 16.36
CA THR A 355 11.41 -6.42 17.13
C THR A 355 12.56 -7.41 17.00
N THR A 356 13.00 -7.97 18.12
CA THR A 356 13.98 -9.05 18.16
C THR A 356 13.29 -10.37 18.49
N PHE A 357 13.68 -11.47 17.85
CA PHE A 357 13.24 -12.84 18.16
C PHE A 357 14.43 -13.70 18.61
N ASP A 358 14.23 -14.57 19.60
CA ASP A 358 15.30 -15.39 20.19
C ASP A 358 15.24 -16.84 19.73
N SER A 359 15.52 -17.09 18.45
CA SER A 359 15.45 -18.45 17.91
C SER A 359 16.48 -19.42 18.51
N GLN A 360 17.60 -18.88 19.01
CA GLN A 360 18.66 -19.67 19.63
C GLN A 360 18.26 -20.25 20.98
N ALA A 361 17.44 -19.54 21.77
CA ALA A 361 16.89 -20.05 23.03
C ALA A 361 15.74 -21.04 22.79
N TRP A 362 15.01 -20.88 21.68
CA TRP A 362 13.77 -21.60 21.41
C TRP A 362 13.84 -22.53 20.20
N LYS A 363 14.92 -23.31 20.09
CA LYS A 363 15.18 -24.26 18.97
C LYS A 363 14.15 -25.37 18.78
N GLN A 364 13.32 -25.59 19.80
CA GLN A 364 12.26 -26.59 19.74
C GLN A 364 10.90 -25.97 19.37
N ALA A 365 10.81 -24.65 19.23
CA ALA A 365 9.55 -24.01 18.91
C ALA A 365 9.05 -24.40 17.51
N THR A 366 7.74 -24.63 17.43
CA THR A 366 7.08 -24.87 16.15
C THR A 366 6.94 -23.61 15.32
N ASP A 367 6.75 -23.80 14.03
CA ASP A 367 6.31 -22.76 13.09
C ASP A 367 5.05 -22.04 13.59
N LEU A 368 4.07 -22.76 14.15
CA LEU A 368 2.88 -22.19 14.80
C LEU A 368 3.23 -21.31 16.02
N SER A 369 4.27 -21.66 16.78
CA SER A 369 4.74 -20.81 17.89
C SER A 369 5.38 -19.53 17.39
N TRP A 370 6.19 -19.60 16.33
CA TRP A 370 6.82 -18.42 15.74
C TRP A 370 5.82 -17.53 15.03
N ALA A 371 4.87 -18.09 14.29
CA ALA A 371 3.81 -17.35 13.63
C ALA A 371 3.00 -16.54 14.64
N ARG A 372 2.55 -17.18 15.74
CA ARG A 372 1.91 -16.50 16.86
C ARG A 372 2.77 -15.38 17.43
N THR A 373 4.05 -15.66 17.69
CA THR A 373 4.96 -14.65 18.26
C THR A 373 5.12 -13.45 17.32
N MET A 374 5.22 -13.65 16.00
CA MET A 374 5.30 -12.55 15.02
C MET A 374 4.02 -11.71 14.98
N LEU A 375 2.85 -12.35 14.95
CA LEU A 375 1.55 -11.66 15.02
C LEU A 375 1.43 -10.82 16.30
N HIS A 376 1.85 -11.38 17.44
CA HIS A 376 1.83 -10.69 18.74
C HIS A 376 2.77 -9.48 18.76
N GLU A 377 4.02 -9.65 18.34
CA GLU A 377 4.99 -8.56 18.33
C GLU A 377 4.65 -7.47 17.32
N GLY A 378 3.97 -7.79 16.20
CA GLY A 378 3.47 -6.78 15.26
C GLY A 378 2.51 -5.77 15.92
N VAL A 379 1.64 -6.25 16.82
CA VAL A 379 0.75 -5.36 17.60
C VAL A 379 1.55 -4.51 18.59
N HIS A 380 2.58 -5.08 19.24
CA HIS A 380 3.49 -4.29 20.07
C HIS A 380 4.21 -3.20 19.27
N ALA A 381 4.65 -3.51 18.05
CA ALA A 381 5.35 -2.57 17.16
C ALA A 381 4.47 -1.37 16.85
N TYR A 382 3.21 -1.60 16.49
CA TYR A 382 2.24 -0.53 16.27
C TYR A 382 1.99 0.30 17.53
N LEU A 383 1.69 -0.33 18.67
CA LEU A 383 1.41 0.40 19.91
C LEU A 383 2.59 1.29 20.33
N ALA A 384 3.81 0.80 20.15
CA ALA A 384 5.02 1.54 20.45
C ALA A 384 5.26 2.70 19.46
N ALA A 385 5.10 2.45 18.16
CA ALA A 385 5.27 3.44 17.12
C ALA A 385 4.21 4.55 17.23
N GLU A 386 2.92 4.21 17.36
CA GLU A 386 1.82 5.18 17.45
C GLU A 386 1.98 6.10 18.66
N PHE A 387 2.40 5.57 19.81
CA PHE A 387 2.69 6.40 20.98
C PHE A 387 3.84 7.39 20.71
N ALA A 388 4.89 6.95 20.00
CA ALA A 388 6.02 7.78 19.66
C ALA A 388 5.66 8.85 18.61
N ILE A 389 4.85 8.50 17.61
CA ILE A 389 4.41 9.38 16.52
C ILE A 389 3.43 10.44 17.03
N SER A 390 2.34 10.03 17.67
CA SER A 390 1.28 10.92 18.11
C SER A 390 0.76 10.57 19.50
N ARG A 391 1.50 11.02 20.51
CA ARG A 391 1.08 10.87 21.91
C ARG A 391 -0.33 11.42 22.22
N PRO A 392 -0.75 12.60 21.70
CA PRO A 392 -2.12 13.09 21.93
C PRO A 392 -3.20 12.15 21.37
N ASN A 393 -3.04 11.68 20.13
CA ASN A 393 -4.01 10.77 19.51
C ASN A 393 -4.02 9.41 20.20
N TRP A 394 -2.85 8.90 20.57
CA TRP A 394 -2.74 7.66 21.32
C TRP A 394 -3.46 7.75 22.67
N ILE A 395 -3.31 8.86 23.40
CA ILE A 395 -4.01 9.09 24.68
C ILE A 395 -5.54 9.12 24.48
N ALA A 396 -6.01 9.75 23.39
CA ALA A 396 -7.43 9.81 23.06
C ALA A 396 -8.00 8.44 22.67
N THR A 397 -7.21 7.64 21.94
CA THR A 397 -7.62 6.33 21.40
C THR A 397 -7.57 5.24 22.47
N TYR A 398 -6.56 5.26 23.36
CA TYR A 398 -6.31 4.23 24.38
C TYR A 398 -6.40 4.77 25.82
N PRO A 399 -7.50 5.40 26.24
CA PRO A 399 -7.60 6.05 27.55
C PRO A 399 -7.47 5.05 28.72
N GLN A 400 -7.88 3.79 28.52
CA GLN A 400 -7.70 2.74 29.53
C GLN A 400 -6.21 2.38 29.69
N MET A 401 -5.45 2.24 28.60
CA MET A 401 -4.00 1.98 28.68
C MET A 401 -3.27 3.14 29.38
N VAL A 402 -3.67 4.40 29.15
CA VAL A 402 -3.13 5.56 29.86
C VAL A 402 -3.35 5.43 31.38
N ALA A 403 -4.57 5.05 31.78
CA ALA A 403 -4.91 4.86 33.18
C ALA A 403 -4.12 3.69 33.83
N GLU A 404 -3.92 2.61 33.08
CA GLU A 404 -3.14 1.45 33.50
C GLU A 404 -1.65 1.76 33.58
N TRP A 405 -1.09 2.51 32.63
CA TRP A 405 0.28 2.99 32.67
C TRP A 405 0.59 3.78 33.94
N GLY A 406 -0.34 4.63 34.40
CA GLY A 406 -0.22 5.35 35.67
C GLY A 406 0.00 4.44 36.89
N LYS A 407 -0.48 3.19 36.84
CA LYS A 407 -0.36 2.18 37.90
C LYS A 407 0.83 1.24 37.68
N LEU A 408 0.96 0.71 36.47
CA LEU A 408 1.89 -0.36 36.12
C LEU A 408 3.29 0.16 35.78
N LYS A 409 3.38 1.32 35.12
CA LYS A 409 4.64 1.95 34.67
C LYS A 409 5.56 1.01 33.87
N ASN A 410 4.98 0.09 33.11
CA ASN A 410 5.68 -0.87 32.27
C ASN A 410 4.90 -1.07 30.96
N TRP A 411 5.54 -0.81 29.82
CA TRP A 411 4.83 -0.67 28.53
C TRP A 411 4.43 -2.04 28.03
N ASN A 412 5.34 -3.00 28.17
CA ASN A 412 5.08 -4.39 27.88
C ASN A 412 3.86 -4.91 28.68
N THR A 413 3.78 -4.61 29.99
CA THR A 413 2.63 -5.04 30.80
C THR A 413 1.32 -4.38 30.35
N VAL A 414 1.33 -3.06 30.10
CA VAL A 414 0.13 -2.33 29.63
C VAL A 414 -0.31 -2.82 28.25
N HIS A 415 0.63 -3.04 27.33
CA HIS A 415 0.34 -3.57 26.01
C HIS A 415 -0.21 -5.00 26.09
N HIS A 416 0.33 -5.86 26.96
CA HIS A 416 -0.23 -7.21 27.14
C HIS A 416 -1.69 -7.18 27.63
N GLU A 417 -2.05 -6.28 28.57
CA GLU A 417 -3.44 -6.14 29.01
C GLU A 417 -4.35 -5.70 27.85
N GLU A 418 -3.88 -4.78 27.00
CA GLU A 418 -4.60 -4.37 25.78
C GLU A 418 -4.77 -5.53 24.81
N ILE A 419 -3.69 -6.20 24.44
CA ILE A 419 -3.73 -7.32 23.48
C ILE A 419 -4.69 -8.40 24.00
N ALA A 420 -4.60 -8.74 25.29
CA ALA A 420 -5.43 -9.74 25.93
C ALA A 420 -6.94 -9.43 25.89
N ARG A 421 -7.32 -8.15 25.91
CA ARG A 421 -8.73 -7.75 25.92
C ARG A 421 -9.32 -7.50 24.53
N SER A 422 -8.51 -7.11 23.54
CA SER A 422 -9.04 -6.62 22.26
C SER A 422 -8.74 -7.49 21.04
N ILE A 423 -7.61 -8.22 21.00
CA ILE A 423 -7.12 -8.80 19.72
C ILE A 423 -6.74 -10.29 19.77
N VAL A 424 -6.82 -10.95 20.95
CA VAL A 424 -6.49 -12.40 21.07
C VAL A 424 -7.29 -13.26 20.08
N ASN A 425 -8.58 -12.98 19.91
CA ASN A 425 -9.42 -13.75 18.98
C ASN A 425 -8.99 -13.55 17.53
N ASP A 426 -8.56 -12.35 17.17
CA ASP A 426 -8.09 -12.07 15.81
C ASP A 426 -6.74 -12.74 15.54
N ILE A 427 -5.81 -12.72 16.51
CA ILE A 427 -4.57 -13.49 16.44
C ILE A 427 -4.89 -14.99 16.25
N ALA A 428 -5.90 -15.52 16.94
CA ALA A 428 -6.31 -16.91 16.78
C ALA A 428 -6.82 -17.22 15.35
N LEU A 429 -7.62 -16.32 14.76
CA LEU A 429 -8.10 -16.46 13.38
C LEU A 429 -6.96 -16.42 12.36
N SER A 430 -6.02 -15.49 12.52
CA SER A 430 -4.81 -15.41 11.70
C SER A 430 -3.94 -16.65 11.82
N LEU A 431 -3.79 -17.18 13.04
CA LEU A 431 -3.01 -18.38 13.28
C LEU A 431 -3.69 -19.64 12.75
N GLU A 432 -5.02 -19.69 12.76
CA GLU A 432 -5.81 -20.74 12.13
C GLU A 432 -5.64 -20.73 10.61
N GLU A 433 -5.70 -19.57 9.96
CA GLU A 433 -5.42 -19.42 8.52
C GLU A 433 -4.00 -19.83 8.17
N TYR A 434 -3.01 -19.39 8.95
CA TYR A 434 -1.63 -19.87 8.82
C TYR A 434 -1.56 -21.39 8.93
N GLY A 435 -2.20 -21.96 9.95
CA GLY A 435 -2.15 -23.39 10.14
C GLY A 435 -2.78 -24.18 9.00
N GLN A 436 -3.90 -23.70 8.45
CA GLN A 436 -4.56 -24.28 7.29
C GLN A 436 -3.69 -24.17 6.03
N SER A 437 -2.99 -23.05 5.80
CA SER A 437 -2.08 -22.89 4.66
C SER A 437 -0.87 -23.85 4.73
N LYS A 438 -0.45 -24.24 5.94
CA LYS A 438 0.56 -25.30 6.16
C LYS A 438 0.00 -26.72 6.08
N GLY A 439 -1.31 -26.90 5.88
CA GLY A 439 -1.98 -28.20 5.80
C GLY A 439 -2.33 -28.82 7.16
N TYR A 440 -2.29 -28.05 8.25
CA TYR A 440 -2.68 -28.54 9.57
C TYR A 440 -4.20 -28.64 9.69
N THR A 441 -4.68 -29.79 10.18
CA THR A 441 -6.10 -30.01 10.51
C THR A 441 -6.27 -30.02 12.03
N LEU A 442 -6.30 -28.83 12.63
CA LEU A 442 -6.42 -28.65 14.08
C LEU A 442 -7.76 -27.98 14.42
N SER A 443 -8.25 -28.19 15.65
CA SER A 443 -9.47 -27.53 16.13
C SER A 443 -9.24 -26.04 16.33
N SER A 444 -10.22 -25.18 16.06
CA SER A 444 -10.17 -23.73 16.34
C SER A 444 -9.75 -23.42 17.79
N GLN A 445 -10.22 -24.23 18.75
CA GLN A 445 -9.82 -24.13 20.16
C GLN A 445 -8.30 -24.22 20.40
N PHE A 446 -7.56 -24.93 19.55
CA PHE A 446 -6.09 -25.01 19.65
C PHE A 446 -5.44 -23.68 19.25
N TYR A 447 -5.95 -23.03 18.20
CA TYR A 447 -5.46 -21.72 17.76
C TYR A 447 -5.83 -20.62 18.76
N GLU A 448 -7.04 -20.68 19.32
CA GLU A 448 -7.45 -19.84 20.45
C GLU A 448 -6.50 -19.99 21.64
N ASP A 449 -6.14 -21.23 22.01
CA ASP A 449 -5.19 -21.47 23.10
C ASP A 449 -3.81 -20.93 22.79
N MET A 450 -3.35 -21.10 21.55
CA MET A 450 -2.06 -20.60 21.13
C MET A 450 -1.99 -19.08 21.18
N ALA A 451 -3.05 -18.36 20.79
CA ALA A 451 -3.10 -16.90 20.76
C ALA A 451 -2.84 -16.24 22.13
N TRP A 452 -3.02 -16.96 23.23
CA TRP A 452 -2.70 -16.50 24.59
C TRP A 452 -1.19 -16.54 24.95
N GLY A 453 -0.32 -16.99 24.05
CA GLY A 453 1.13 -17.02 24.27
C GLY A 453 1.70 -15.63 24.58
N GLY A 454 2.38 -15.48 25.72
CA GLY A 454 2.92 -14.21 26.21
C GLY A 454 1.97 -13.45 27.15
N LEU A 455 0.68 -13.80 27.16
CA LEU A 455 -0.37 -13.07 27.87
C LEU A 455 -0.77 -13.72 29.21
N GLN A 456 -0.06 -14.76 29.65
CA GLN A 456 -0.46 -15.57 30.82
C GLN A 456 -0.35 -14.82 32.15
N SER A 457 0.28 -13.64 32.19
CA SER A 457 0.35 -12.76 33.37
C SER A 457 -0.79 -11.74 33.44
N THR A 458 -1.59 -11.58 32.38
CA THR A 458 -2.62 -10.54 32.28
C THR A 458 -3.79 -10.78 33.22
N SER A 459 -4.49 -9.71 33.59
CA SER A 459 -5.71 -9.77 34.39
C SER A 459 -6.81 -10.59 33.69
N THR A 460 -6.96 -10.41 32.37
CA THR A 460 -7.91 -11.16 31.54
C THR A 460 -7.61 -12.65 31.57
N PHE A 461 -6.36 -13.07 31.33
CA PHE A 461 -5.99 -14.49 31.42
C PHE A 461 -6.22 -15.05 32.82
N ASN A 462 -5.85 -14.29 33.86
CA ASN A 462 -5.99 -14.72 35.25
C ASN A 462 -7.45 -14.94 35.68
N SER A 463 -8.40 -14.23 35.06
CA SER A 463 -9.84 -14.39 35.29
C SER A 463 -10.41 -15.70 34.73
N LEU A 464 -9.69 -16.38 33.83
CA LEU A 464 -10.11 -17.66 33.27
C LEU A 464 -10.13 -18.77 34.34
N THR A 465 -10.96 -19.79 34.10
CA THR A 465 -11.05 -20.94 35.00
C THR A 465 -9.68 -21.67 35.10
N PRO A 466 -9.36 -22.30 36.25
CA PRO A 466 -8.11 -23.04 36.39
C PRO A 466 -7.89 -24.13 35.33
N SER A 467 -8.96 -24.81 34.89
CA SER A 467 -8.87 -25.82 33.82
C SER A 467 -8.53 -25.19 32.48
N THR A 468 -9.15 -24.05 32.13
CA THR A 468 -8.82 -23.30 30.91
C THR A 468 -7.38 -22.81 30.92
N LYS A 469 -6.93 -22.19 32.01
CA LYS A 469 -5.53 -21.70 32.14
C LYS A 469 -4.52 -22.84 31.97
N ASN A 470 -4.75 -23.97 32.64
CA ASN A 470 -3.87 -25.13 32.53
C ASN A 470 -3.84 -25.69 31.10
N ARG A 471 -4.98 -25.74 30.41
CA ARG A 471 -5.07 -26.21 29.03
C ARG A 471 -4.25 -25.31 28.09
N ILE A 472 -4.49 -24.00 28.14
CA ILE A 472 -3.78 -22.99 27.36
C ILE A 472 -2.27 -23.05 27.60
N SER A 473 -1.85 -22.98 28.87
CA SER A 473 -0.44 -22.99 29.24
C SER A 473 0.27 -24.29 28.84
N ASN A 474 -0.43 -25.44 28.85
CA ASN A 474 0.13 -26.69 28.34
C ASN A 474 0.28 -26.66 26.82
N VAL A 475 -0.71 -26.18 26.06
CA VAL A 475 -0.60 -26.05 24.59
C VAL A 475 0.61 -25.19 24.22
N ILE A 476 0.73 -24.01 24.83
CA ILE A 476 1.84 -23.09 24.56
C ILE A 476 3.19 -23.70 24.93
N SER A 477 3.29 -24.34 26.10
CA SER A 477 4.53 -24.98 26.56
C SER A 477 4.96 -26.11 25.61
N VAL A 478 4.01 -26.94 25.17
CA VAL A 478 4.29 -28.05 24.26
C VAL A 478 4.77 -27.52 22.92
N GLU A 479 4.07 -26.55 22.32
CA GLU A 479 4.47 -26.00 21.03
C GLU A 479 5.82 -25.27 21.07
N LEU A 480 6.19 -24.64 22.21
CA LEU A 480 7.48 -23.97 22.36
C LEU A 480 8.66 -24.92 22.66
N THR A 481 8.42 -26.01 23.40
CA THR A 481 9.51 -26.80 24.00
C THR A 481 9.46 -28.30 23.71
N GLY A 482 8.38 -28.79 23.13
CA GLY A 482 8.06 -30.22 23.04
C GLY A 482 7.67 -30.86 24.38
N LYS A 483 7.40 -30.06 25.42
CA LYS A 483 7.09 -30.54 26.77
C LYS A 483 5.95 -29.75 27.40
N ASN A 484 5.16 -30.44 28.22
CA ASN A 484 4.08 -29.80 28.99
C ASN A 484 4.62 -29.09 30.25
N LEU A 485 3.73 -28.51 31.06
CA LEU A 485 4.11 -27.78 32.30
C LEU A 485 4.79 -28.66 33.36
N THR A 486 4.63 -29.98 33.29
CA THR A 486 5.31 -30.96 34.17
C THR A 486 6.62 -31.47 33.57
N ASN A 487 7.18 -30.77 32.57
CA ASN A 487 8.40 -31.13 31.84
C ASN A 487 8.34 -32.53 31.20
N THR A 488 7.13 -33.05 30.97
CA THR A 488 6.90 -34.34 30.32
C THR A 488 6.83 -34.13 28.81
N PRO A 489 7.60 -34.89 28.01
CA PRO A 489 7.54 -34.81 26.55
C PRO A 489 6.13 -35.04 26.02
N ARG A 490 5.71 -34.21 25.07
CA ARG A 490 4.43 -34.34 24.36
C ARG A 490 4.66 -34.08 22.86
N PRO A 491 3.90 -34.75 21.99
CA PRO A 491 3.96 -34.45 20.56
C PRO A 491 3.51 -33.02 20.32
N GLN A 492 4.31 -32.29 19.56
CA GLN A 492 3.94 -30.99 19.02
C GLN A 492 2.98 -31.19 17.84
N LYS A 493 2.09 -30.24 17.62
CA LYS A 493 1.15 -30.22 16.50
C LYS A 493 1.72 -29.47 15.30
N GLY A 494 2.43 -28.37 15.53
CA GLY A 494 3.19 -27.68 14.49
C GLY A 494 4.49 -28.40 14.16
N THR A 495 5.11 -27.99 13.07
CA THR A 495 6.42 -28.48 12.63
C THR A 495 7.51 -27.61 13.23
N LYS A 496 8.65 -28.19 13.62
CA LYS A 496 9.79 -27.38 14.10
C LYS A 496 10.26 -26.46 12.98
N ALA A 497 10.40 -25.17 13.29
CA ALA A 497 10.81 -24.17 12.29
C ALA A 497 12.26 -24.38 11.79
N GLY A 498 13.08 -25.16 12.51
CA GLY A 498 14.45 -25.47 12.09
C GLY A 498 15.47 -24.40 12.47
N CYS A 499 15.15 -23.57 13.46
CA CYS A 499 16.11 -22.76 14.20
C CYS A 499 16.65 -23.55 15.43
#